data_AF-A0A7W2FY07-F1
#
_entry.id   AF-A0A7W2FY07-F1
#
_cell.length_a   1.000
_cell.length_b   1.000
_cell.length_c   1.000
_cell.angle_alpha   90.00
_cell.angle_beta   90.00
_cell.angle_gamma   90.00
#
_symmetry.space_group_name_H-M   'P 1'
#
loop_
_entity.id
_entity.type
_entity.pdbx_description
1 polymer ?
#
loop_
_entity_poly.entity_id
_entity_poly.type
_entity_poly.pdbx_seq_one_letter_code
_entity_poly.pdbx_strand_id
1 'polypeptide(L)'
;MSTDKNLISNAYSALAVAYTLRYDTEKSSSDLQQIIEVSKSAVALGNQFKDQIGSRTNAIAKLNLASYYLKYYPEKTSLIKETTKEALKAAETAVGNQTVLASCYGILSHIAQQENNMAAAVSYLLDAFQILSKQQPIYYYSIIMVSDDLATLYQKMGNYEKAFHYQKLTTSYNLELYNQEQASSVKKIEAQYQFKKKEKEVALLKERSESQRKQKLLYAGLAIIGLIGSFFMYRSYHYHLKYSLQKEKKLVADKHEADLQIKLEKEEQSRLKAEQELAMLKQQQLQDEVMASQLQIQHKNNVLQKLKVKLEDDKSVNIKQILKEENLFDNDFEKVKFEIQEIHPNFFNVLNQNAAQKLTSLDLKYCAYIYLGMETKQIANLLNVEAKSVRMTKYRLKQKLGLGAEVDLLQFIKSLQQA
;
A
#
# COMPACT_ATOMS: atom_id res chain seq x y z
N MET A 1 -24.89 -21.80 52.13
CA MET A 1 -26.33 -21.73 52.44
C MET A 1 -26.71 -20.25 52.56
N SER A 2 -27.90 -19.85 52.11
CA SER A 2 -28.37 -18.46 52.21
C SER A 2 -28.38 -18.00 53.67
N THR A 3 -28.04 -16.74 53.95
CA THR A 3 -28.18 -16.12 55.28
C THR A 3 -29.56 -15.51 55.51
N ASP A 4 -30.34 -15.33 54.44
CA ASP A 4 -31.68 -14.74 54.47
C ASP A 4 -32.69 -15.72 55.07
N LYS A 5 -33.15 -15.40 56.29
CA LYS A 5 -34.11 -16.21 57.05
C LYS A 5 -35.46 -16.33 56.36
N ASN A 6 -35.89 -15.33 55.60
CA ASN A 6 -37.13 -15.34 54.85
C ASN A 6 -37.06 -16.36 53.70
N LEU A 7 -35.93 -16.38 52.97
CA LEU A 7 -35.69 -17.38 51.92
C LEU A 7 -35.58 -18.80 52.48
N ILE A 8 -34.94 -18.98 53.63
CA ILE A 8 -34.84 -20.29 54.29
C ILE A 8 -36.23 -20.79 54.72
N SER A 9 -37.08 -19.94 55.31
CA SER A 9 -38.46 -20.30 55.68
C SER A 9 -39.29 -20.72 54.45
N ASN A 10 -39.16 -19.99 53.35
CA ASN A 10 -39.80 -20.35 52.08
C ASN A 10 -39.26 -21.66 51.51
N ALA A 11 -37.95 -21.92 51.62
CA ALA A 11 -37.34 -23.17 51.18
C ALA A 11 -37.87 -24.37 51.98
N TYR A 12 -38.02 -24.25 53.30
CA TYR A 12 -38.66 -25.29 54.11
C TYR A 12 -40.13 -25.54 53.68
N SER A 13 -40.88 -24.48 53.41
CA SER A 13 -42.26 -24.60 52.91
C SER A 13 -42.32 -25.30 51.54
N ALA A 14 -41.41 -24.95 50.61
CA ALA A 14 -41.31 -25.61 49.31
C ALA A 14 -40.90 -27.08 49.43
N LEU A 15 -40.00 -27.40 50.37
CA LEU A 15 -39.60 -28.77 50.65
C LEU A 15 -40.77 -29.60 51.20
N ALA A 16 -41.62 -29.01 52.05
CA ALA A 16 -42.84 -29.66 52.53
C ALA A 16 -43.79 -30.02 51.38
N VAL A 17 -43.94 -29.12 50.40
CA VAL A 17 -44.71 -29.38 49.17
C VAL A 17 -44.08 -30.52 48.36
N ALA A 18 -42.76 -30.54 48.20
CA ALA A 18 -42.07 -31.62 47.48
C ALA A 18 -42.28 -32.99 48.16
N TYR A 19 -42.16 -33.07 49.49
CA TYR A 19 -42.48 -34.29 50.24
C TYR A 19 -43.97 -34.64 50.15
N THR A 20 -44.87 -33.67 50.08
CA THR A 20 -46.30 -33.90 49.88
C THR A 20 -46.56 -34.59 48.54
N LEU A 21 -45.95 -34.10 47.45
CA LEU A 21 -46.09 -34.70 46.13
C LEU A 21 -45.56 -36.13 46.10
N ARG A 22 -44.40 -36.38 46.72
CA ARG A 22 -43.81 -37.72 46.79
C ARG A 22 -44.64 -38.66 47.68
N TYR A 23 -45.14 -38.17 48.81
CA TYR A 23 -46.07 -38.93 49.65
C TYR A 23 -47.34 -39.28 48.90
N ASP A 24 -47.90 -38.34 48.13
CA ASP A 24 -49.14 -38.59 47.40
C ASP A 24 -48.97 -39.71 46.34
N THR A 25 -47.77 -39.88 45.78
CA THR A 25 -47.44 -40.98 44.86
C THR A 25 -47.01 -42.27 45.54
N GLU A 26 -46.13 -42.20 46.55
CA GLU A 26 -45.43 -43.37 47.12
C GLU A 26 -46.07 -43.87 48.42
N LYS A 27 -46.90 -43.06 49.08
CA LYS A 27 -47.51 -43.32 50.40
C LYS A 27 -46.49 -43.67 51.49
N SER A 28 -45.26 -43.16 51.37
CA SER A 28 -44.15 -43.41 52.31
C SER A 28 -44.36 -42.73 53.66
N SER A 29 -44.38 -43.50 54.76
CA SER A 29 -44.46 -42.94 56.12
C SER A 29 -43.30 -42.00 56.47
N SER A 30 -42.13 -42.21 55.86
CA SER A 30 -40.97 -41.32 56.01
C SER A 30 -41.26 -39.93 55.44
N ASP A 31 -41.88 -39.87 54.26
CA ASP A 31 -42.24 -38.59 53.64
C ASP A 31 -43.28 -37.84 54.44
N LEU A 32 -44.27 -38.56 54.97
CA LEU A 32 -45.26 -37.97 55.86
C LEU A 32 -44.64 -37.32 57.09
N GLN A 33 -43.66 -38.00 57.72
CA GLN A 33 -42.90 -37.42 58.83
C GLN A 33 -42.12 -36.18 58.38
N GLN A 34 -41.46 -36.24 57.22
CA GLN A 34 -40.69 -35.10 56.71
C GLN A 34 -41.56 -33.88 56.43
N ILE A 35 -42.77 -34.03 55.87
CA ILE A 35 -43.72 -32.92 55.64
C ILE A 35 -43.91 -32.11 56.94
N ILE A 36 -44.15 -32.81 58.04
CA ILE A 36 -44.39 -32.18 59.35
C ILE A 36 -43.10 -31.57 59.91
N GLU A 37 -41.97 -32.28 59.87
CA GLU A 37 -40.71 -31.80 60.44
C GLU A 37 -40.15 -30.56 59.73
N VAL A 38 -40.22 -30.51 58.39
CA VAL A 38 -39.79 -29.32 57.66
C VAL A 38 -40.77 -28.16 57.84
N SER A 39 -42.07 -28.42 57.98
CA SER A 39 -43.07 -27.38 58.27
C SER A 39 -42.87 -26.79 59.68
N LYS A 40 -42.59 -27.62 60.68
CA LYS A 40 -42.19 -27.16 62.02
C LYS A 40 -40.91 -26.34 61.98
N SER A 41 -39.93 -26.73 61.16
CA SER A 41 -38.69 -25.98 60.99
C SER A 41 -38.95 -24.57 60.43
N ALA A 42 -39.86 -24.44 59.46
CA ALA A 42 -40.28 -23.13 58.93
C ALA A 42 -40.92 -22.24 60.01
N VAL A 43 -41.81 -22.81 60.84
CA VAL A 43 -42.48 -22.10 61.94
C VAL A 43 -41.50 -21.73 63.06
N ALA A 44 -40.60 -22.63 63.44
CA ALA A 44 -39.59 -22.40 64.46
C ALA A 44 -38.66 -21.24 64.06
N LEU A 45 -38.26 -21.19 62.78
CA LEU A 45 -37.46 -20.10 62.24
C LEU A 45 -38.20 -18.76 62.35
N GLY A 46 -39.50 -18.73 61.99
CA GLY A 46 -40.37 -17.56 62.11
C GLY A 46 -40.53 -17.07 63.56
N ASN A 47 -40.60 -17.99 64.52
CA ASN A 47 -40.70 -17.66 65.94
C ASN A 47 -39.37 -17.16 66.53
N GLN A 48 -38.23 -17.69 66.06
CA GLN A 48 -36.89 -17.32 66.54
C GLN A 48 -36.39 -16.00 65.94
N PHE A 49 -36.69 -15.72 64.68
CA PHE A 49 -36.16 -14.58 63.93
C PHE A 49 -37.27 -13.63 63.46
N LYS A 50 -38.13 -13.19 64.40
CA LYS A 50 -39.33 -12.38 64.11
C LYS A 50 -39.04 -11.09 63.33
N ASP A 51 -37.90 -10.46 63.58
CA ASP A 51 -37.53 -9.20 62.91
C ASP A 51 -36.87 -9.41 61.53
N GLN A 52 -36.53 -10.66 61.18
CA GLN A 52 -35.86 -11.00 59.92
C GLN A 52 -36.76 -11.78 58.96
N ILE A 53 -37.94 -12.22 59.40
CA ILE A 53 -38.93 -12.93 58.60
C ILE A 53 -40.19 -12.08 58.52
N GLY A 54 -40.62 -11.77 57.31
CA GLY A 54 -41.83 -10.97 57.12
C GLY A 54 -43.07 -11.66 57.72
N SER A 55 -43.97 -10.89 58.32
CA SER A 55 -45.17 -11.41 58.98
C SER A 55 -46.02 -12.30 58.06
N ARG A 56 -46.07 -12.00 56.75
CA ARG A 56 -46.72 -12.85 55.75
C ARG A 56 -46.09 -14.22 55.63
N THR A 57 -44.77 -14.32 55.53
CA THR A 57 -44.05 -15.59 55.43
C THR A 57 -44.26 -16.43 56.69
N ASN A 58 -44.18 -15.80 57.86
CA ASN A 58 -44.44 -16.46 59.13
C ASN A 58 -45.90 -16.98 59.22
N ALA A 59 -46.87 -16.17 58.80
CA ALA A 59 -48.28 -16.57 58.78
C ALA A 59 -48.53 -17.75 57.84
N ILE A 60 -47.95 -17.74 56.64
CA ILE A 60 -48.06 -18.83 55.67
C ILE A 60 -47.43 -20.11 56.23
N ALA A 61 -46.26 -20.05 56.85
CA ALA A 61 -45.61 -21.22 57.44
C ALA A 61 -46.50 -21.88 58.51
N LYS A 62 -47.11 -21.07 59.39
CA LYS A 62 -48.05 -21.54 60.42
C LYS A 62 -49.34 -22.10 59.83
N LEU A 63 -49.91 -21.43 58.83
CA LEU A 63 -51.10 -21.91 58.12
C LEU A 63 -50.85 -23.25 57.40
N ASN A 64 -49.68 -23.41 56.77
CA ASN A 64 -49.30 -24.64 56.11
C ASN A 64 -49.18 -25.78 57.13
N LEU A 65 -48.52 -25.54 58.27
CA LEU A 65 -48.43 -26.53 59.34
C LEU A 65 -49.81 -26.93 59.87
N ALA A 66 -50.70 -25.96 60.11
CA ALA A 66 -52.07 -26.23 60.52
C ALA A 66 -52.84 -27.05 59.47
N SER A 67 -52.70 -26.70 58.18
CA SER A 67 -53.31 -27.44 57.06
C SER A 67 -52.80 -28.87 56.97
N TYR A 68 -51.49 -29.10 57.16
CA TYR A 68 -50.92 -30.44 57.17
C TYR A 68 -51.38 -31.27 58.37
N TYR A 69 -51.48 -30.66 59.56
CA TYR A 69 -52.08 -31.33 60.70
C TYR A 69 -53.54 -31.67 60.44
N LEU A 70 -54.33 -30.77 59.86
CA LEU A 70 -55.72 -31.04 59.51
C LEU A 70 -55.84 -32.19 58.50
N LYS A 71 -54.99 -32.23 57.48
CA LYS A 71 -55.03 -33.25 56.42
C LYS A 71 -54.61 -34.63 56.92
N TYR A 72 -53.57 -34.71 57.75
CA TYR A 72 -52.90 -35.97 58.06
C TYR A 72 -53.07 -36.43 59.51
N TYR A 73 -53.41 -35.53 60.42
CA TYR A 73 -53.60 -35.79 61.85
C TYR A 73 -54.87 -35.09 62.38
N PRO A 74 -56.05 -35.32 61.75
CA PRO A 74 -57.30 -34.62 62.07
C PRO A 74 -57.75 -34.83 63.51
N GLU A 75 -57.28 -35.88 64.19
CA GLU A 75 -57.53 -36.15 65.60
C GLU A 75 -56.88 -35.12 66.55
N LYS A 76 -55.87 -34.38 66.08
CA LYS A 76 -55.14 -33.38 66.88
C LYS A 76 -55.83 -32.00 66.87
N THR A 77 -57.15 -31.98 67.07
CA THR A 77 -57.99 -30.78 66.94
C THR A 77 -57.48 -29.59 67.76
N SER A 78 -57.06 -29.78 69.01
CA SER A 78 -56.52 -28.71 69.85
C SER A 78 -55.25 -28.09 69.27
N LEU A 79 -54.34 -28.92 68.75
CA LEU A 79 -53.08 -28.47 68.14
C LEU A 79 -53.35 -27.73 66.82
N ILE A 80 -54.26 -28.24 66.00
CA ILE A 80 -54.68 -27.57 64.75
C ILE A 80 -55.27 -26.20 65.08
N LYS A 81 -56.17 -26.13 66.07
CA LYS A 81 -56.82 -24.88 66.51
C LYS A 81 -55.82 -23.85 67.02
N GLU A 82 -54.87 -24.27 67.85
CA GLU A 82 -53.80 -23.40 68.37
C GLU A 82 -52.91 -22.88 67.24
N THR A 83 -52.40 -23.78 66.39
CA THR A 83 -51.54 -23.42 65.25
C THR A 83 -52.25 -22.46 64.29
N THR A 84 -53.55 -22.67 64.05
CA THR A 84 -54.37 -21.81 63.19
C THR A 84 -54.57 -20.42 63.81
N LYS A 85 -54.80 -20.33 65.13
CA LYS A 85 -54.90 -19.05 65.83
C LYS A 85 -53.59 -18.26 65.79
N GLU A 86 -52.45 -18.96 65.89
CA GLU A 86 -51.16 -18.30 65.72
C GLU A 86 -50.95 -17.79 64.28
N ALA A 87 -51.38 -18.56 63.27
CA ALA A 87 -51.33 -18.14 61.88
C ALA A 87 -52.21 -16.91 61.65
N LEU A 88 -53.42 -16.89 62.21
CA LEU A 88 -54.35 -15.76 62.14
C LEU A 88 -53.73 -14.49 62.74
N LYS A 89 -53.18 -14.59 63.95
CA LYS A 89 -52.49 -13.47 64.62
C LYS A 89 -51.29 -12.94 63.83
N ALA A 90 -50.51 -13.84 63.23
CA ALA A 90 -49.39 -13.42 62.36
C ALA A 90 -49.90 -12.73 61.09
N ALA A 91 -51.01 -13.20 60.52
CA ALA A 91 -51.59 -12.68 59.29
C ALA A 91 -52.20 -11.28 59.46
N GLU A 92 -52.86 -11.00 60.60
CA GLU A 92 -53.50 -9.71 60.91
C GLU A 92 -52.53 -8.52 60.86
N THR A 93 -51.26 -8.76 61.19
CA THR A 93 -50.24 -7.72 61.24
C THR A 93 -49.66 -7.34 59.87
N ALA A 94 -50.03 -8.02 58.78
CA ALA A 94 -49.44 -7.81 57.46
C ALA A 94 -50.44 -7.46 56.36
N VAL A 95 -50.05 -6.49 55.53
CA VAL A 95 -50.80 -6.06 54.34
C VAL A 95 -50.81 -7.18 53.30
N GLY A 96 -51.97 -7.44 52.68
CA GLY A 96 -52.08 -8.41 51.58
C GLY A 96 -52.28 -9.86 52.00
N ASN A 97 -52.65 -10.13 53.26
CA ASN A 97 -52.84 -11.48 53.82
C ASN A 97 -54.30 -11.97 53.84
N GLN A 98 -55.20 -11.32 53.10
CA GLN A 98 -56.62 -11.64 53.09
C GLN A 98 -56.91 -13.13 52.79
N THR A 99 -56.17 -13.75 51.87
CA THR A 99 -56.31 -15.19 51.57
C THR A 99 -55.83 -16.07 52.72
N VAL A 100 -54.75 -15.69 53.40
CA VAL A 100 -54.24 -16.40 54.59
C VAL A 100 -55.25 -16.32 55.73
N LEU A 101 -55.83 -15.13 55.97
CA LEU A 101 -56.89 -14.92 56.95
C LEU A 101 -58.12 -15.80 56.63
N ALA A 102 -58.59 -15.77 55.38
CA ALA A 102 -59.73 -16.58 54.95
C ALA A 102 -59.47 -18.09 55.11
N SER A 103 -58.27 -18.57 54.78
CA SER A 103 -57.89 -19.98 55.00
C SER A 103 -57.85 -20.36 56.49
N CYS A 104 -57.37 -19.46 57.36
CA CYS A 104 -57.42 -19.68 58.81
C CYS A 104 -58.87 -19.84 59.30
N TYR A 105 -59.76 -18.96 58.85
CA TYR A 105 -61.18 -19.04 59.17
C TYR A 105 -61.84 -20.31 58.61
N GLY A 106 -61.45 -20.77 57.43
CA GLY A 106 -61.90 -22.06 56.88
C GLY A 106 -61.53 -23.25 57.78
N ILE A 107 -60.28 -23.30 58.26
CA ILE A 107 -59.83 -24.34 59.21
C ILE A 107 -60.61 -24.23 60.54
N LEU A 108 -60.78 -23.03 61.08
CA LEU A 108 -61.56 -22.81 62.31
C LEU A 108 -63.03 -23.20 62.14
N SER A 109 -63.61 -22.97 60.96
CA SER A 109 -64.97 -23.43 60.61
C SER A 109 -65.06 -24.95 60.61
N HIS A 110 -64.11 -25.64 59.98
CA HIS A 110 -64.07 -27.10 59.99
C HIS A 110 -63.99 -27.66 61.42
N ILE A 111 -63.13 -27.08 62.26
CA ILE A 111 -63.02 -27.47 63.69
C ILE A 111 -64.35 -27.21 64.42
N ALA A 112 -64.98 -26.06 64.20
CA ALA A 112 -66.27 -25.76 64.82
C ALA A 112 -67.38 -26.73 64.38
N GLN A 113 -67.37 -27.20 63.13
CA GLN A 113 -68.27 -28.26 62.66
C GLN A 113 -68.02 -29.59 63.39
N GLN A 114 -66.76 -29.98 63.60
CA GLN A 114 -66.41 -31.17 64.39
C GLN A 114 -66.85 -31.05 65.86
N GLU A 115 -66.81 -29.83 66.42
CA GLU A 115 -67.30 -29.51 67.76
C GLU A 115 -68.85 -29.40 67.82
N ASN A 116 -69.57 -29.71 66.73
CA ASN A 116 -71.02 -29.52 66.57
C ASN A 116 -71.51 -28.07 66.78
N ASN A 117 -70.62 -27.09 66.70
CA ASN A 117 -70.94 -25.67 66.82
C ASN A 117 -71.14 -25.04 65.44
N MET A 118 -72.30 -25.33 64.84
CA MET A 118 -72.65 -24.85 63.50
C MET A 118 -72.72 -23.31 63.41
N ALA A 119 -73.12 -22.63 64.50
CA ALA A 119 -73.18 -21.17 64.54
C ALA A 119 -71.78 -20.54 64.42
N ALA A 120 -70.79 -21.06 65.16
CA ALA A 120 -69.40 -20.62 65.05
C ALA A 120 -68.82 -20.95 63.67
N ALA A 121 -69.12 -22.13 63.13
CA ALA A 121 -68.66 -22.53 61.80
C ALA A 121 -69.15 -21.57 60.69
N VAL A 122 -70.42 -21.17 60.75
CA VAL A 122 -70.97 -20.15 59.84
C VAL A 122 -70.30 -18.80 60.06
N SER A 123 -70.13 -18.37 61.30
CA SER A 123 -69.49 -17.07 61.62
C SER A 123 -68.10 -16.97 60.99
N TYR A 124 -67.25 -17.99 61.18
CA TYR A 124 -65.91 -17.99 60.61
C TYR A 124 -65.92 -17.91 59.07
N LEU A 125 -66.81 -18.65 58.40
CA LEU A 125 -66.91 -18.56 56.94
C LEU A 125 -67.45 -17.22 56.46
N LEU A 126 -68.36 -16.57 57.21
CA LEU A 126 -68.81 -15.21 56.92
C LEU A 126 -67.68 -14.19 57.06
N ASP A 127 -66.83 -14.33 58.09
CA ASP A 127 -65.63 -13.49 58.26
C ASP A 127 -64.66 -13.67 57.09
N ALA A 128 -64.41 -14.92 56.67
CA ALA A 128 -63.60 -15.23 55.49
C ALA A 128 -64.18 -14.60 54.22
N PHE A 129 -65.50 -14.74 54.00
CA PHE A 129 -66.19 -14.19 52.85
C PHE A 129 -66.13 -12.66 52.83
N GLN A 130 -66.32 -12.01 53.98
CA GLN A 130 -66.27 -10.55 54.08
C GLN A 130 -64.87 -10.01 53.76
N ILE A 131 -63.82 -10.69 54.20
CA ILE A 131 -62.43 -10.30 53.90
C ILE A 131 -62.15 -10.43 52.41
N LEU A 132 -62.54 -11.54 51.80
CA LEU A 132 -62.28 -11.81 50.39
C LEU A 132 -63.11 -10.93 49.44
N SER A 133 -64.38 -10.65 49.78
CA SER A 133 -65.28 -9.84 48.95
C SER A 133 -64.91 -8.36 48.92
N LYS A 134 -64.25 -7.85 49.98
CA LYS A 134 -63.76 -6.47 50.06
C LYS A 134 -62.38 -6.28 49.41
N GLN A 135 -61.67 -7.36 49.12
CA GLN A 135 -60.34 -7.29 48.54
C GLN A 135 -60.38 -6.96 47.05
N GLN A 136 -59.44 -6.13 46.60
CA GLN A 136 -59.18 -5.90 45.18
C GLN A 136 -57.69 -6.16 44.85
N PRO A 137 -57.39 -6.98 43.82
CA PRO A 137 -58.32 -7.76 43.00
C PRO A 137 -58.96 -8.92 43.78
N ILE A 138 -60.13 -9.37 43.33
CA ILE A 138 -60.81 -10.55 43.90
C ILE A 138 -60.00 -11.81 43.59
N TYR A 139 -59.70 -12.61 44.61
CA TYR A 139 -59.14 -13.95 44.44
C TYR A 139 -60.24 -14.99 44.28
N TYR A 140 -60.70 -15.20 43.04
CA TYR A 140 -61.85 -16.03 42.72
C TYR A 140 -61.78 -17.44 43.31
N TYR A 141 -60.64 -18.12 43.21
CA TYR A 141 -60.47 -19.47 43.79
C TYR A 141 -60.83 -19.54 45.28
N SER A 142 -60.37 -18.58 46.09
CA SER A 142 -60.65 -18.56 47.53
C SER A 142 -62.09 -18.18 47.83
N ILE A 143 -62.66 -17.19 47.14
CA ILE A 143 -64.04 -16.76 47.41
C ILE A 143 -65.08 -17.78 46.92
N ILE A 144 -64.77 -18.54 45.85
CA ILE A 144 -65.57 -19.67 45.37
C ILE A 144 -65.63 -20.75 46.44
N MET A 145 -64.48 -21.17 46.97
CA MET A 145 -64.39 -22.21 48.01
C MET A 145 -65.20 -21.80 49.26
N VAL A 146 -65.00 -20.57 49.76
CA VAL A 146 -65.74 -20.08 50.94
C VAL A 146 -67.25 -19.96 50.69
N SER A 147 -67.65 -19.52 49.49
CA SER A 147 -69.08 -19.43 49.13
C SER A 147 -69.73 -20.82 49.02
N ASP A 148 -69.02 -21.79 48.48
CA ASP A 148 -69.47 -23.19 48.38
C ASP A 148 -69.60 -23.85 49.77
N ASP A 149 -68.63 -23.60 50.65
CA ASP A 149 -68.67 -24.05 52.04
C ASP A 149 -69.87 -23.44 52.80
N LEU A 150 -70.16 -22.14 52.60
CA LEU A 150 -71.33 -21.48 53.17
C LEU A 150 -72.63 -22.07 52.64
N ALA A 151 -72.71 -22.33 51.33
CA ALA A 151 -73.88 -22.94 50.71
C ALA A 151 -74.15 -24.33 51.31
N THR A 152 -73.11 -25.16 51.38
CA THR A 152 -73.17 -26.51 51.96
C THR A 152 -73.56 -26.48 53.45
N LEU A 153 -72.98 -25.57 54.22
CA LEU A 153 -73.25 -25.47 55.66
C LEU A 153 -74.68 -25.00 55.94
N TYR A 154 -75.17 -23.98 55.22
CA TYR A 154 -76.56 -23.55 55.34
C TYR A 154 -77.55 -24.62 54.89
N GLN A 155 -77.22 -25.41 53.86
CA GLN A 155 -78.02 -26.56 53.45
C GLN A 155 -78.12 -27.60 54.57
N LYS A 156 -76.99 -27.95 55.22
CA LYS A 156 -76.98 -28.88 56.37
C LYS A 156 -77.81 -28.38 57.55
N MET A 157 -77.89 -27.05 57.73
CA MET A 157 -78.72 -26.40 58.75
C MET A 157 -80.20 -26.26 58.34
N GLY A 158 -80.59 -26.70 57.14
CA GLY A 158 -81.95 -26.55 56.62
C GLY A 158 -82.31 -25.15 56.15
N ASN A 159 -81.35 -24.22 56.10
CA ASN A 159 -81.56 -22.85 55.61
C ASN A 159 -81.33 -22.80 54.09
N TYR A 160 -82.29 -23.32 53.33
CA TYR A 160 -82.20 -23.41 51.87
C TYR A 160 -82.15 -22.04 51.17
N GLU A 161 -82.73 -20.99 51.75
CA GLU A 161 -82.67 -19.64 51.20
C GLU A 161 -81.23 -19.11 51.15
N LYS A 162 -80.51 -19.18 52.27
CA LYS A 162 -79.10 -18.78 52.33
C LYS A 162 -78.21 -19.73 51.54
N ALA A 163 -78.49 -21.04 51.58
CA ALA A 163 -77.76 -22.00 50.77
C ALA A 163 -77.83 -21.66 49.27
N PHE A 164 -79.03 -21.36 48.77
CA PHE A 164 -79.24 -20.95 47.38
C PHE A 164 -78.59 -19.61 47.06
N HIS A 165 -78.60 -18.64 47.99
CA HIS A 165 -77.91 -17.37 47.83
C HIS A 165 -76.40 -17.57 47.61
N TYR A 166 -75.73 -18.33 48.49
CA TYR A 166 -74.31 -18.58 48.35
C TYR A 166 -73.96 -19.46 47.15
N GLN A 167 -74.83 -20.40 46.78
CA GLN A 167 -74.68 -21.16 45.54
C GLN A 167 -74.69 -20.25 44.31
N LYS A 168 -75.57 -19.25 44.25
CA LYS A 168 -75.59 -18.25 43.15
C LYS A 168 -74.31 -17.43 43.11
N LEU A 169 -73.77 -17.05 44.26
CA LEU A 169 -72.48 -16.35 44.34
C LEU A 169 -71.35 -17.25 43.82
N THR A 170 -71.29 -18.51 44.24
CA THR A 170 -70.34 -19.50 43.72
C THR A 170 -70.40 -19.60 42.19
N THR A 171 -71.59 -19.73 41.60
CA THR A 171 -71.75 -19.76 40.14
C THR A 171 -71.27 -18.46 39.47
N SER A 172 -71.60 -17.31 40.06
CA SER A 172 -71.21 -16.01 39.52
C SER A 172 -69.68 -15.83 39.53
N TYR A 173 -69.03 -16.17 40.65
CA TYR A 173 -67.57 -16.11 40.75
C TYR A 173 -66.86 -17.11 39.85
N ASN A 174 -67.42 -18.30 39.62
CA ASN A 174 -66.89 -19.26 38.64
C ASN A 174 -66.93 -18.70 37.22
N LEU A 175 -68.02 -18.02 36.84
CA LEU A 175 -68.13 -17.37 35.53
C LEU A 175 -67.07 -16.29 35.35
N GLU A 176 -66.86 -15.45 36.37
CA GLU A 176 -65.82 -14.42 36.33
C GLU A 176 -64.40 -15.01 36.28
N LEU A 177 -64.11 -16.07 37.04
CA LEU A 177 -62.84 -16.79 36.97
C LEU A 177 -62.60 -17.34 35.56
N TYR A 178 -63.61 -17.98 34.97
CA TYR A 178 -63.52 -18.51 33.61
C TYR A 178 -63.23 -17.40 32.59
N ASN A 179 -63.93 -16.27 32.68
CA ASN A 179 -63.70 -15.11 31.81
C ASN A 179 -62.27 -14.56 31.98
N GLN A 180 -61.76 -14.49 33.22
CA GLN A 180 -60.39 -14.05 33.49
C GLN A 180 -59.35 -15.01 32.91
N GLU A 181 -59.54 -16.32 33.07
CA GLU A 181 -58.64 -17.34 32.52
C GLU A 181 -58.66 -17.35 30.99
N GLN A 182 -59.84 -17.21 30.38
CA GLN A 182 -59.98 -17.08 28.94
C GLN A 182 -59.25 -15.82 28.43
N ALA A 183 -59.45 -14.67 29.06
CA ALA A 183 -58.75 -13.43 28.72
C ALA A 183 -57.23 -13.56 28.87
N SER A 184 -56.75 -14.23 29.92
CA SER A 184 -55.32 -14.51 30.14
C SER A 184 -54.76 -15.46 29.08
N SER A 185 -55.51 -16.50 28.71
CA SER A 185 -55.15 -17.44 27.65
C SER A 185 -55.03 -16.76 26.29
N VAL A 186 -55.99 -15.89 25.94
CA VAL A 186 -55.94 -15.08 24.71
C VAL A 186 -54.69 -14.19 24.71
N LYS A 187 -54.40 -13.49 25.81
CA LYS A 187 -53.16 -12.68 25.94
C LYS A 187 -51.90 -13.52 25.77
N LYS A 188 -51.87 -14.73 26.33
CA LYS A 188 -50.73 -15.65 26.20
C LYS A 188 -50.54 -16.10 24.75
N ILE A 189 -51.62 -16.46 24.06
CA ILE A 189 -51.58 -16.85 22.64
C ILE A 189 -51.09 -15.69 21.78
N GLU A 190 -51.59 -14.48 22.01
CA GLU A 190 -51.14 -13.27 21.30
C GLU A 190 -49.64 -13.02 21.55
N ALA A 191 -49.19 -13.09 22.80
CA ALA A 191 -47.77 -12.93 23.13
C ALA A 191 -46.89 -14.00 22.44
N GLN A 192 -47.32 -15.26 22.41
CA GLN A 192 -46.63 -16.34 21.71
C GLN A 192 -46.60 -16.11 20.19
N TYR A 193 -47.69 -15.60 19.61
CA TYR A 193 -47.75 -15.25 18.19
C TYR A 193 -46.77 -14.12 17.85
N GLN A 194 -46.79 -13.03 18.63
CA GLN A 194 -45.87 -11.90 18.45
C GLN A 194 -44.40 -12.32 18.65
N PHE A 195 -44.14 -13.19 19.62
CA PHE A 195 -42.81 -13.77 19.83
C PHE A 195 -42.33 -14.54 18.59
N LYS A 196 -43.15 -15.47 18.09
CA LYS A 196 -42.84 -16.23 16.86
C LYS A 196 -42.63 -15.33 15.65
N LYS A 197 -43.39 -14.24 15.52
CA LYS A 197 -43.22 -13.25 14.44
C LYS A 197 -41.86 -12.56 14.53
N LYS A 198 -41.46 -12.09 15.73
CA LYS A 198 -40.15 -11.47 15.97
C LYS A 198 -39.00 -12.45 15.75
N GLU A 199 -39.16 -13.70 16.18
CA GLU A 199 -38.17 -14.74 15.98
C GLU A 199 -37.88 -14.98 14.49
N LYS A 200 -38.94 -15.04 13.66
CA LYS A 200 -38.80 -15.13 12.20
C LYS A 200 -38.10 -13.92 11.59
N GLU A 201 -38.44 -12.71 12.06
CA GLU A 201 -37.79 -11.47 11.59
C GLU A 201 -36.30 -11.44 11.94
N VAL A 202 -35.94 -11.83 13.17
CA VAL A 202 -34.55 -11.93 13.61
C VAL A 202 -33.79 -12.98 12.78
N ALA A 203 -34.39 -14.13 12.50
CA ALA A 203 -33.79 -15.15 11.65
C ALA A 203 -33.50 -14.62 10.23
N LEU A 204 -34.47 -13.93 9.61
CA LEU A 204 -34.31 -13.30 8.30
C LEU A 204 -33.20 -12.25 8.30
N LEU A 205 -33.16 -11.38 9.32
CA LEU A 205 -32.11 -10.36 9.45
C LEU A 205 -30.73 -10.99 9.62
N LYS A 206 -30.62 -12.08 10.38
CA LYS A 206 -29.36 -12.81 10.57
C LYS A 206 -28.88 -13.41 9.25
N GLU A 207 -29.76 -14.08 8.50
CA GLU A 207 -29.42 -14.63 7.18
C GLU A 207 -28.96 -13.52 6.21
N ARG A 208 -29.67 -12.39 6.19
CA ARG A 208 -29.30 -11.22 5.38
C ARG A 208 -27.93 -10.66 5.78
N SER A 209 -27.66 -10.55 7.08
CA SER A 209 -26.37 -10.08 7.60
C SER A 209 -25.22 -11.04 7.24
N GLU A 210 -25.43 -12.35 7.35
CA GLU A 210 -24.45 -13.36 6.96
C GLU A 210 -24.17 -13.33 5.45
N SER A 211 -25.21 -13.20 4.63
CA SER A 211 -25.09 -13.04 3.18
C SER A 211 -24.30 -11.76 2.82
N GLN A 212 -24.62 -10.63 3.45
CA GLN A 212 -23.88 -9.38 3.28
C GLN A 212 -22.41 -9.51 3.71
N ARG A 213 -22.10 -10.24 4.78
CA ARG A 213 -20.73 -10.51 5.21
C ARG A 213 -19.96 -11.30 4.15
N LYS A 214 -20.58 -12.35 3.58
CA LYS A 214 -19.98 -13.13 2.49
C LYS A 214 -19.72 -12.28 1.25
N GLN A 215 -20.68 -11.44 0.85
CA GLN A 215 -20.50 -10.50 -0.26
C GLN A 215 -19.34 -9.52 -0.01
N LYS A 216 -19.26 -8.92 1.18
CA LYS A 216 -18.15 -8.03 1.54
C LYS A 216 -16.79 -8.73 1.49
N LEU A 217 -16.71 -9.98 1.94
CA LEU A 217 -15.48 -10.79 1.84
C LEU A 217 -15.09 -11.07 0.38
N LEU A 218 -16.06 -11.42 -0.47
CA LEU A 218 -15.81 -11.63 -1.90
C LEU A 218 -15.30 -10.35 -2.58
N TYR A 219 -15.93 -9.20 -2.31
CA TYR A 219 -15.48 -7.91 -2.86
C TYR A 219 -14.08 -7.52 -2.35
N ALA A 220 -13.78 -7.76 -1.07
CA ALA A 220 -12.44 -7.54 -0.54
C ALA A 220 -11.39 -8.43 -1.25
N GLY A 221 -11.71 -9.71 -1.48
CA GLY A 221 -10.84 -10.62 -2.24
C GLY A 221 -10.60 -10.16 -3.67
N LEU A 222 -11.64 -9.72 -4.38
CA LEU A 222 -11.51 -9.17 -5.75
C LEU A 222 -10.64 -7.91 -5.77
N ALA A 223 -10.80 -7.02 -4.78
CA ALA A 223 -9.96 -5.82 -4.67
C ALA A 223 -8.47 -6.18 -4.47
N ILE A 224 -8.16 -7.17 -3.63
CA ILE A 224 -6.78 -7.65 -3.42
C ILE A 224 -6.20 -8.22 -4.72
N ILE A 225 -6.95 -9.06 -5.44
CA ILE A 225 -6.50 -9.62 -6.73
C ILE A 225 -6.24 -8.49 -7.73
N GLY A 226 -7.11 -7.48 -7.79
CA GLY A 226 -6.92 -6.30 -8.63
C GLY A 226 -5.65 -5.52 -8.30
N LEU A 227 -5.36 -5.31 -7.01
CA LEU A 227 -4.14 -4.64 -6.55
C LEU A 227 -2.87 -5.43 -6.90
N ILE A 228 -2.91 -6.75 -6.72
CA ILE A 228 -1.80 -7.64 -7.10
C ILE A 228 -1.57 -7.56 -8.62
N GLY A 229 -2.63 -7.66 -9.42
CA GLY A 229 -2.54 -7.54 -10.88
C GLY A 229 -1.98 -6.19 -11.32
N SER A 230 -2.43 -5.09 -10.71
CA SER A 230 -1.92 -3.74 -10.97
C SER A 230 -0.43 -3.61 -10.64
N PHE A 231 0.01 -4.17 -9.51
CA PHE A 231 1.43 -4.20 -9.12
C PHE A 231 2.29 -4.98 -10.14
N PHE A 232 1.83 -6.16 -10.59
CA PHE A 232 2.55 -6.94 -11.60
C PHE A 232 2.57 -6.25 -12.96
N MET A 233 1.47 -5.63 -13.40
CA MET A 233 1.44 -4.81 -14.61
C MET A 233 2.44 -3.66 -14.53
N TYR A 234 2.45 -2.92 -13.43
CA TYR A 234 3.40 -1.83 -13.20
C TYR A 234 4.85 -2.31 -13.27
N ARG A 235 5.17 -3.40 -12.57
CA ARG A 235 6.52 -4.00 -12.59
C ARG A 235 6.91 -4.48 -13.98
N SER A 236 6.00 -5.13 -14.70
CA SER A 236 6.20 -5.60 -16.06
C SER A 236 6.46 -4.45 -17.03
N TYR A 237 5.65 -3.39 -16.96
CA TYR A 237 5.82 -2.17 -17.75
C TYR A 237 7.21 -1.55 -17.51
N HIS A 238 7.60 -1.36 -16.25
CA HIS A 238 8.92 -0.80 -15.93
C HIS A 238 10.09 -1.70 -16.35
N TYR A 239 9.92 -3.02 -16.27
CA TYR A 239 10.92 -3.97 -16.74
C TYR A 239 11.10 -3.88 -18.26
N HIS A 240 10.00 -3.87 -19.02
CA HIS A 240 10.03 -3.69 -20.47
C HIS A 240 10.65 -2.36 -20.88
N LEU A 241 10.30 -1.26 -20.18
CA LEU A 241 10.86 0.06 -20.44
C LEU A 241 12.38 0.10 -20.19
N LYS A 242 12.85 -0.50 -19.09
CA LYS A 242 14.28 -0.59 -18.80
C LYS A 242 15.02 -1.43 -19.85
N TYR A 243 14.42 -2.55 -20.26
CA TYR A 243 14.99 -3.44 -21.27
C TYR A 243 15.09 -2.76 -22.64
N SER A 244 14.06 -2.03 -23.07
CA SER A 244 14.08 -1.30 -24.34
C SER A 244 15.14 -0.20 -24.34
N LEU A 245 15.28 0.55 -23.23
CA LEU A 245 16.32 1.56 -23.07
C LEU A 245 17.73 0.96 -23.10
N GLN A 246 17.94 -0.20 -22.46
CA GLN A 246 19.23 -0.89 -22.52
C GLN A 246 19.55 -1.37 -23.94
N LYS A 247 18.55 -1.88 -24.66
CA LYS A 247 18.70 -2.31 -26.05
C LYS A 247 19.05 -1.13 -26.96
N GLU A 248 18.38 0.02 -26.77
CA GLU A 248 18.67 1.24 -27.52
C GLU A 248 20.09 1.75 -27.24
N LYS A 249 20.50 1.83 -25.97
CA LYS A 249 21.87 2.21 -25.61
C LYS A 249 22.92 1.28 -26.23
N LYS A 250 22.66 -0.04 -26.22
CA LYS A 250 23.55 -1.01 -26.85
C LYS A 250 23.62 -0.79 -28.36
N LEU A 251 22.48 -0.59 -29.03
CA LEU A 251 22.44 -0.31 -30.46
C LEU A 251 23.19 0.97 -30.84
N VAL A 252 23.11 2.01 -30.01
CA VAL A 252 23.87 3.25 -30.20
C VAL A 252 25.37 3.01 -30.00
N ALA A 253 25.77 2.23 -28.99
CA ALA A 253 27.16 1.86 -28.77
C ALA A 253 27.73 1.04 -29.94
N ASP A 254 26.99 0.01 -30.38
CA ASP A 254 27.38 -0.85 -31.52
C ASP A 254 27.50 -0.02 -32.81
N LYS A 255 26.61 0.95 -33.05
CA LYS A 255 26.72 1.89 -34.17
C LYS A 255 27.96 2.78 -34.07
N HIS A 256 28.23 3.32 -32.88
CA HIS A 256 29.41 4.16 -32.66
C HIS A 256 30.71 3.37 -32.88
N GLU A 257 30.75 2.12 -32.45
CA GLU A 257 31.88 1.22 -32.68
C GLU A 257 32.07 0.91 -34.16
N ALA A 258 30.98 0.63 -34.89
CA ALA A 258 31.02 0.44 -36.35
C ALA A 258 31.49 1.70 -37.10
N ASP A 259 31.00 2.89 -36.71
CA ASP A 259 31.44 4.16 -37.28
C ASP A 259 32.93 4.40 -37.03
N LEU A 260 33.43 4.03 -35.85
CA LEU A 260 34.85 4.12 -35.51
C LEU A 260 35.68 3.16 -36.35
N GLN A 261 35.23 1.92 -36.54
CA GLN A 261 35.89 0.94 -37.42
C GLN A 261 35.97 1.45 -38.86
N ILE A 262 34.86 1.95 -39.41
CA ILE A 262 34.84 2.53 -40.77
C ILE A 262 35.81 3.71 -40.88
N LYS A 263 35.91 4.53 -39.84
CA LYS A 263 36.85 5.66 -39.82
C LYS A 263 38.30 5.18 -39.80
N LEU A 264 38.62 4.17 -38.98
CA LEU A 264 39.95 3.56 -38.93
C LEU A 264 40.33 2.89 -40.26
N GLU A 265 39.41 2.16 -40.88
CA GLU A 265 39.62 1.55 -42.21
C GLU A 265 39.89 2.61 -43.29
N LYS A 266 39.14 3.72 -43.28
CA LYS A 266 39.39 4.85 -44.19
C LYS A 266 40.75 5.50 -43.96
N GLU A 267 41.14 5.67 -42.70
CA GLU A 267 42.45 6.21 -42.34
C GLU A 267 43.57 5.28 -42.81
N GLU A 268 43.43 3.97 -42.58
CA GLU A 268 44.36 2.95 -43.07
C GLU A 268 44.45 2.93 -44.60
N GLN A 269 43.31 2.96 -45.31
CA GLN A 269 43.29 3.07 -46.77
C GLN A 269 43.96 4.35 -47.28
N SER A 270 43.73 5.48 -46.62
CA SER A 270 44.39 6.74 -46.99
C SER A 270 45.90 6.68 -46.79
N ARG A 271 46.36 6.05 -45.69
CA ARG A 271 47.77 5.83 -45.40
C ARG A 271 48.42 4.93 -46.44
N LEU A 272 47.76 3.83 -46.80
CA LEU A 272 48.23 2.90 -47.84
C LEU A 272 48.31 3.57 -49.22
N LYS A 273 47.33 4.41 -49.59
CA LYS A 273 47.39 5.19 -50.84
C LYS A 273 48.56 6.18 -50.84
N ALA A 274 48.76 6.91 -49.75
CA ALA A 274 49.91 7.82 -49.63
C ALA A 274 51.23 7.06 -49.72
N GLU A 275 51.34 5.88 -49.10
CA GLU A 275 52.53 5.02 -49.18
C GLU A 275 52.78 4.53 -50.62
N GLN A 276 51.72 4.15 -51.35
CA GLN A 276 51.81 3.78 -52.77
C GLN A 276 52.26 4.96 -53.65
N GLU A 277 51.68 6.15 -53.46
CA GLU A 277 52.08 7.36 -54.20
C GLU A 277 53.55 7.71 -53.96
N LEU A 278 54.00 7.61 -52.70
CA LEU A 278 55.38 7.89 -52.31
C LEU A 278 56.34 6.85 -52.93
N ALA A 279 55.94 5.58 -52.98
CA ALA A 279 56.69 4.52 -53.67
C ALA A 279 56.77 4.76 -55.19
N MET A 280 55.66 5.19 -55.82
CA MET A 280 55.64 5.53 -57.25
C MET A 280 56.54 6.73 -57.57
N LEU A 281 56.46 7.81 -56.78
CA LEU A 281 57.35 8.97 -56.91
C LEU A 281 58.82 8.56 -56.80
N LYS A 282 59.15 7.70 -55.84
CA LYS A 282 60.50 7.18 -55.67
C LYS A 282 60.96 6.34 -56.86
N GLN A 283 60.07 5.53 -57.43
CA GLN A 283 60.36 4.76 -58.64
C GLN A 283 60.60 5.66 -59.85
N GLN A 284 59.79 6.71 -60.01
CA GLN A 284 59.95 7.69 -61.08
C GLN A 284 61.28 8.45 -60.96
N GLN A 285 61.65 8.90 -59.75
CA GLN A 285 62.95 9.52 -59.52
C GLN A 285 64.11 8.59 -59.89
N LEU A 286 64.04 7.31 -59.51
CA LEU A 286 65.05 6.32 -59.90
C LEU A 286 65.09 6.10 -61.42
N GLN A 287 63.94 6.11 -62.11
CA GLN A 287 63.90 6.02 -63.57
C GLN A 287 64.53 7.26 -64.24
N ASP A 288 64.22 8.46 -63.75
CA ASP A 288 64.79 9.71 -64.25
C ASP A 288 66.31 9.74 -64.06
N GLU A 289 66.81 9.27 -62.91
CA GLU A 289 68.25 9.18 -62.62
C GLU A 289 68.96 8.17 -63.54
N VAL A 290 68.35 7.00 -63.77
CA VAL A 290 68.87 6.00 -64.72
C VAL A 290 68.85 6.55 -66.14
N MET A 291 67.79 7.24 -66.57
CA MET A 291 67.67 7.83 -67.89
C MET A 291 68.69 8.94 -68.13
N ALA A 292 68.91 9.80 -67.12
CA ALA A 292 69.97 10.81 -67.15
C ALA A 292 71.36 10.19 -67.30
N SER A 293 71.64 9.11 -66.55
CA SER A 293 72.88 8.34 -66.67
C SER A 293 73.05 7.71 -68.05
N GLN A 294 71.98 7.13 -68.62
CA GLN A 294 71.96 6.54 -69.95
C GLN A 294 72.26 7.58 -71.04
N LEU A 295 71.63 8.76 -70.96
CA LEU A 295 71.88 9.89 -71.86
C LEU A 295 73.32 10.39 -71.74
N GLN A 296 73.87 10.44 -70.53
CA GLN A 296 75.26 10.85 -70.30
C GLN A 296 76.25 9.85 -70.91
N ILE A 297 75.97 8.54 -70.82
CA ILE A 297 76.78 7.48 -71.46
C ILE A 297 76.68 7.57 -72.98
N GLN A 298 75.48 7.75 -73.54
CA GLN A 298 75.31 7.95 -74.99
C GLN A 298 76.03 9.20 -75.48
N HIS A 299 75.98 10.29 -74.72
CA HIS A 299 76.70 11.52 -75.03
C HIS A 299 78.21 11.29 -75.03
N LYS A 300 78.76 10.64 -74.00
CA LYS A 300 80.19 10.25 -73.93
C LYS A 300 80.59 9.34 -75.09
N ASN A 301 79.75 8.38 -75.47
CA ASN A 301 80.00 7.52 -76.63
C ASN A 301 79.97 8.29 -77.95
N ASN A 302 79.06 9.25 -78.13
CA ASN A 302 79.02 10.11 -79.30
C ASN A 302 80.26 11.02 -79.39
N VAL A 303 80.75 11.52 -78.25
CA VAL A 303 82.00 12.29 -78.18
C VAL A 303 83.20 11.41 -78.54
N LEU A 304 83.27 10.17 -78.03
CA LEU A 304 84.29 9.18 -78.40
C LEU A 304 84.23 8.80 -79.90
N GLN A 305 83.04 8.66 -80.47
CA GLN A 305 82.84 8.38 -81.89
C GLN A 305 83.30 9.58 -82.76
N LYS A 306 82.97 10.81 -82.35
CA LYS A 306 83.44 12.04 -83.01
C LYS A 306 84.95 12.24 -82.90
N LEU A 307 85.57 11.83 -81.78
CA LEU A 307 87.02 11.77 -81.60
C LEU A 307 87.67 10.75 -82.54
N LYS A 308 87.07 9.55 -82.67
CA LYS A 308 87.56 8.50 -83.57
C LYS A 308 87.56 8.94 -85.04
N VAL A 309 86.45 9.53 -85.51
CA VAL A 309 86.30 9.97 -86.91
C VAL A 309 87.24 11.12 -87.25
N LYS A 310 87.50 12.06 -86.32
CA LYS A 310 88.43 13.17 -86.56
C LYS A 310 89.92 12.79 -86.46
N LEU A 311 90.26 11.61 -85.95
CA LEU A 311 91.65 11.11 -85.87
C LEU A 311 92.08 10.33 -87.13
N GLU A 312 91.15 9.92 -87.99
CA GLU A 312 91.44 9.16 -89.21
C GLU A 312 91.70 10.05 -90.46
N ASP A 313 91.31 11.33 -90.45
CA ASP A 313 91.29 12.18 -91.68
C ASP A 313 92.26 13.39 -91.70
N ASP A 314 92.96 13.77 -90.61
CA ASP A 314 93.93 14.88 -90.66
C ASP A 314 95.01 14.82 -89.54
N LYS A 315 96.29 14.97 -89.90
CA LYS A 315 97.47 14.89 -89.01
C LYS A 315 97.77 16.18 -88.22
N SER A 316 96.78 17.02 -87.97
CA SER A 316 96.95 18.22 -87.12
C SER A 316 95.71 18.56 -86.29
N VAL A 317 95.34 17.70 -85.34
CA VAL A 317 94.23 17.99 -84.42
C VAL A 317 94.69 18.86 -83.24
N ASN A 318 94.26 20.13 -83.23
CA ASN A 318 94.42 21.08 -82.13
C ASN A 318 93.33 20.85 -81.05
N ILE A 319 93.68 20.08 -80.02
CA ILE A 319 92.82 19.64 -78.90
C ILE A 319 92.20 20.80 -78.09
N LYS A 320 92.73 22.03 -78.19
CA LYS A 320 92.25 23.19 -77.40
C LYS A 320 90.96 23.82 -77.91
N GLN A 321 90.51 23.51 -79.13
CA GLN A 321 89.28 24.06 -79.70
C GLN A 321 88.03 23.23 -79.35
N ILE A 322 88.21 21.93 -79.10
CA ILE A 322 87.13 20.99 -78.73
C ILE A 322 86.70 21.19 -77.26
N LEU A 323 87.62 21.60 -76.39
CA LEU A 323 87.33 21.89 -74.97
C LEU A 323 86.64 23.25 -74.73
N LYS A 324 86.55 24.12 -75.75
CA LYS A 324 85.87 25.43 -75.64
C LYS A 324 84.38 25.38 -76.00
N GLU A 325 83.94 24.34 -76.69
CA GLU A 325 82.53 24.13 -77.04
C GLU A 325 81.73 23.44 -75.92
N GLU A 326 82.41 22.91 -74.89
CA GLU A 326 81.80 22.17 -73.78
C GLU A 326 81.32 23.07 -72.62
N ASN A 327 81.68 24.36 -72.60
CA ASN A 327 81.40 25.29 -71.49
C ASN A 327 80.23 26.28 -71.73
N LEU A 328 79.33 26.01 -72.67
CA LEU A 328 78.20 26.90 -72.99
C LEU A 328 76.87 26.45 -72.35
N PHE A 329 76.87 26.20 -71.05
CA PHE A 329 75.66 26.16 -70.21
C PHE A 329 75.85 26.99 -68.95
N ASP A 330 76.27 28.24 -69.13
CA ASP A 330 76.34 29.23 -68.06
C ASP A 330 75.11 30.14 -68.16
N ASN A 331 73.94 29.64 -67.74
CA ASN A 331 72.70 30.40 -67.73
C ASN A 331 71.92 30.30 -66.41
N ASP A 332 72.66 30.24 -65.30
CA ASP A 332 72.13 30.27 -63.93
C ASP A 332 71.26 31.52 -63.65
N PHE A 333 71.47 32.60 -64.40
CA PHE A 333 70.70 33.83 -64.20
C PHE A 333 69.27 33.77 -64.74
N GLU A 334 69.09 33.26 -65.96
CA GLU A 334 67.74 33.20 -66.54
C GLU A 334 66.86 32.20 -65.77
N LYS A 335 67.45 31.16 -65.18
CA LYS A 335 66.74 30.26 -64.27
C LYS A 335 66.30 30.97 -62.99
N VAL A 336 67.21 31.68 -62.32
CA VAL A 336 66.88 32.47 -61.12
C VAL A 336 65.83 33.54 -61.42
N LYS A 337 65.93 34.20 -62.56
CA LYS A 337 64.94 35.19 -63.00
C LYS A 337 63.57 34.56 -63.26
N PHE A 338 63.52 33.38 -63.88
CA PHE A 338 62.29 32.62 -64.11
C PHE A 338 61.63 32.19 -62.79
N GLU A 339 62.40 31.62 -61.85
CA GLU A 339 61.90 31.22 -60.52
C GLU A 339 61.32 32.42 -59.75
N ILE A 340 61.95 33.59 -59.84
CA ILE A 340 61.42 34.81 -59.22
C ILE A 340 60.14 35.29 -59.93
N GLN A 341 60.05 35.19 -61.25
CA GLN A 341 58.87 35.61 -62.02
C GLN A 341 57.68 34.65 -61.90
N GLU A 342 57.89 33.35 -61.65
CA GLU A 342 56.79 32.43 -61.33
C GLU A 342 56.12 32.78 -60.01
N ILE A 343 56.90 33.16 -59.00
CA ILE A 343 56.38 33.50 -57.67
C ILE A 343 55.88 34.96 -57.65
N HIS A 344 56.61 35.88 -58.31
CA HIS A 344 56.32 37.31 -58.35
C HIS A 344 56.49 37.89 -59.78
N PRO A 345 55.44 37.80 -60.63
CA PRO A 345 55.52 38.13 -62.06
C PRO A 345 55.99 39.56 -62.37
N ASN A 346 55.66 40.51 -61.49
CA ASN A 346 55.96 41.94 -61.68
C ASN A 346 57.21 42.43 -60.93
N PHE A 347 57.95 41.56 -60.26
CA PHE A 347 59.05 41.94 -59.37
C PHE A 347 60.09 42.86 -60.03
N PHE A 348 60.61 42.50 -61.20
CA PHE A 348 61.61 43.33 -61.91
C PHE A 348 61.02 44.63 -62.48
N ASN A 349 59.71 44.68 -62.72
CA ASN A 349 59.01 45.89 -63.16
C ASN A 349 58.85 46.87 -61.99
N VAL A 350 58.38 46.39 -60.84
CA VAL A 350 58.24 47.18 -59.59
C VAL A 350 59.60 47.69 -59.13
N LEU A 351 60.65 46.86 -59.21
CA LEU A 351 62.02 47.25 -58.85
C LEU A 351 62.55 48.40 -59.72
N ASN A 352 62.25 48.40 -61.02
CA ASN A 352 62.64 49.49 -61.92
C ASN A 352 61.80 50.76 -61.71
N GLN A 353 60.51 50.63 -61.38
CA GLN A 353 59.64 51.79 -61.10
C GLN A 353 60.02 52.52 -59.82
N ASN A 354 60.50 51.78 -58.80
CA ASN A 354 60.93 52.35 -57.52
C ASN A 354 62.40 52.80 -57.52
N ALA A 355 63.11 52.72 -58.65
CA ALA A 355 64.48 53.17 -58.77
C ALA A 355 64.54 54.66 -59.17
N ALA A 356 65.32 55.46 -58.43
CA ALA A 356 65.60 56.85 -58.77
C ALA A 356 66.46 56.99 -60.04
N GLN A 357 67.18 55.92 -60.43
CA GLN A 357 67.96 55.83 -61.66
C GLN A 357 67.73 54.47 -62.34
N LYS A 358 67.72 54.45 -63.68
CA LYS A 358 67.53 53.22 -64.46
C LYS A 358 68.58 52.15 -64.09
N LEU A 359 68.10 50.96 -63.69
CA LEU A 359 68.96 49.82 -63.37
C LEU A 359 69.44 49.14 -64.66
N THR A 360 70.72 48.74 -64.68
CA THR A 360 71.30 47.96 -65.78
C THR A 360 70.97 46.48 -65.65
N SER A 361 71.14 45.68 -66.72
CA SER A 361 70.92 44.22 -66.65
C SER A 361 71.78 43.54 -65.57
N LEU A 362 73.00 44.02 -65.36
CA LEU A 362 73.87 43.55 -64.28
C LEU A 362 73.31 43.93 -62.91
N ASP A 363 72.80 45.16 -62.75
CA ASP A 363 72.16 45.60 -61.51
C ASP A 363 70.95 44.72 -61.15
N LEU A 364 70.11 44.36 -62.13
CA LEU A 364 68.98 43.44 -61.94
C LEU A 364 69.45 42.04 -61.54
N LYS A 365 70.57 41.57 -62.10
CA LYS A 365 71.19 40.30 -61.73
C LYS A 365 71.65 40.26 -60.27
N TYR A 366 72.29 41.32 -59.80
CA TYR A 366 72.63 41.47 -58.39
C TYR A 366 71.37 41.54 -57.51
N CYS A 367 70.33 42.26 -57.92
CA CYS A 367 69.08 42.35 -57.15
C CYS A 367 68.38 40.99 -57.02
N ALA A 368 68.40 40.16 -58.06
CA ALA A 368 67.84 38.82 -58.02
C ALA A 368 68.56 37.91 -57.01
N TYR A 369 69.90 37.90 -57.02
CA TYR A 369 70.66 37.11 -56.05
C TYR A 369 70.51 37.63 -54.61
N ILE A 370 70.38 38.95 -54.45
CA ILE A 370 70.06 39.55 -53.15
C ILE A 370 68.67 39.12 -52.72
N TYR A 371 67.65 39.17 -53.58
CA TYR A 371 66.29 38.73 -53.26
C TYR A 371 66.25 37.29 -52.73
N LEU A 372 67.04 36.38 -53.34
CA LEU A 372 67.22 35.00 -52.89
C LEU A 372 67.97 34.86 -51.55
N GLY A 373 68.41 35.96 -50.94
CA GLY A 373 69.10 35.97 -49.64
C GLY A 373 70.58 35.61 -49.72
N MET A 374 71.20 35.62 -50.91
CA MET A 374 72.59 35.21 -51.06
C MET A 374 73.56 36.19 -50.40
N GLU A 375 74.55 35.63 -49.70
CA GLU A 375 75.62 36.40 -49.07
C GLU A 375 76.60 36.95 -50.11
N THR A 376 77.28 38.04 -49.75
CA THR A 376 78.26 38.72 -50.62
C THR A 376 79.34 37.79 -51.17
N LYS A 377 79.80 36.80 -50.38
CA LYS A 377 80.79 35.80 -50.82
C LYS A 377 80.21 34.82 -51.84
N GLN A 378 78.93 34.43 -51.70
CA GLN A 378 78.25 33.54 -52.62
C GLN A 378 78.00 34.22 -53.97
N ILE A 379 77.54 35.47 -53.95
CA ILE A 379 77.35 36.29 -55.15
C ILE A 379 78.69 36.50 -55.88
N ALA A 380 79.78 36.73 -55.13
CA ALA A 380 81.11 36.91 -55.68
C ALA A 380 81.61 35.67 -56.43
N ASN A 381 81.45 34.49 -55.85
CA ASN A 381 81.80 33.22 -56.47
C ASN A 381 80.95 32.95 -57.71
N LEU A 382 79.64 33.16 -57.63
CA LEU A 382 78.71 32.85 -58.72
C LEU A 382 78.88 33.79 -59.92
N LEU A 383 79.33 35.02 -59.68
CA LEU A 383 79.63 36.00 -60.73
C LEU A 383 81.12 36.04 -61.13
N ASN A 384 81.97 35.20 -60.54
CA ASN A 384 83.42 35.20 -60.74
C ASN A 384 84.07 36.60 -60.59
N VAL A 385 83.68 37.33 -59.54
CA VAL A 385 84.21 38.66 -59.20
C VAL A 385 84.70 38.70 -57.75
N GLU A 386 85.56 39.65 -57.42
CA GLU A 386 85.97 39.84 -56.03
C GLU A 386 84.80 40.26 -55.14
N ALA A 387 84.76 39.77 -53.90
CA ALA A 387 83.75 40.14 -52.91
C ALA A 387 83.69 41.66 -52.64
N LYS A 388 84.81 42.38 -52.84
CA LYS A 388 84.87 43.84 -52.77
C LYS A 388 83.99 44.50 -53.85
N SER A 389 84.01 43.97 -55.07
CA SER A 389 83.18 44.45 -56.20
C SER A 389 81.69 44.27 -55.94
N VAL A 390 81.28 43.18 -55.30
CA VAL A 390 79.89 42.95 -54.87
C VAL A 390 79.45 43.98 -53.82
N ARG A 391 80.31 44.29 -52.82
CA ARG A 391 80.01 45.32 -51.81
C ARG A 391 79.83 46.70 -52.43
N MET A 392 80.73 47.08 -53.33
CA MET A 392 80.62 48.35 -54.07
C MET A 392 79.36 48.40 -54.94
N THR A 393 78.98 47.26 -55.56
CA THR A 393 77.75 47.17 -56.35
C THR A 393 76.50 47.28 -55.47
N LYS A 394 76.47 46.65 -54.28
CA LYS A 394 75.38 46.84 -53.29
C LYS A 394 75.26 48.30 -52.85
N TYR A 395 76.38 48.98 -52.61
CA TYR A 395 76.38 50.41 -52.29
C TYR A 395 75.81 51.26 -53.45
N ARG A 396 76.24 50.99 -54.69
CA ARG A 396 75.71 51.64 -55.89
C ARG A 396 74.21 51.39 -56.08
N LEU A 397 73.75 50.16 -55.82
CA LEU A 397 72.33 49.80 -55.88
C LEU A 397 71.50 50.59 -54.87
N LYS A 398 71.98 50.75 -53.63
CA LYS A 398 71.32 51.60 -52.63
C LYS A 398 71.14 53.03 -53.14
N GLN A 399 72.19 53.61 -53.74
CA GLN A 399 72.10 54.97 -54.32
C GLN A 399 71.11 55.04 -55.50
N LYS A 400 71.14 54.06 -56.41
CA LYS A 400 70.20 54.00 -57.55
C LYS A 400 68.74 53.80 -57.13
N LEU A 401 68.51 53.14 -56.01
CA LEU A 401 67.20 52.92 -55.40
C LEU A 401 66.79 54.05 -54.43
N GLY A 402 67.60 55.10 -54.28
CA GLY A 402 67.28 56.25 -53.41
C GLY A 402 67.28 55.94 -51.91
N LEU A 403 67.97 54.88 -51.47
CA LEU A 403 67.96 54.42 -50.08
C LEU A 403 69.00 55.17 -49.22
N GLY A 404 68.58 55.61 -48.03
CA GLY A 404 69.47 56.18 -47.01
C GLY A 404 70.41 55.13 -46.41
N ALA A 405 71.51 55.57 -45.77
CA ALA A 405 72.58 54.70 -45.25
C ALA A 405 72.08 53.61 -44.29
N GLU A 406 71.06 53.93 -43.49
CA GLU A 406 70.47 53.07 -42.46
C GLU A 406 69.51 52.00 -43.00
N VAL A 407 69.07 52.08 -44.26
CA VAL A 407 68.09 51.13 -44.82
C VAL A 407 68.81 49.90 -45.38
N ASP A 408 68.43 48.71 -44.92
CA ASP A 408 68.98 47.46 -45.44
C ASP A 408 68.46 47.14 -46.86
N LEU A 409 69.38 46.83 -47.76
CA LEU A 409 69.06 46.61 -49.18
C LEU A 409 68.26 45.32 -49.40
N LEU A 410 68.55 44.26 -48.63
CA LEU A 410 67.82 42.99 -48.74
C LEU A 410 66.38 43.16 -48.24
N GLN A 411 66.21 43.84 -47.11
CA GLN A 411 64.88 44.11 -46.55
C GLN A 411 64.03 44.97 -47.48
N PHE A 412 64.62 46.02 -48.10
CA PHE A 412 63.90 46.82 -49.10
C PHE A 412 63.49 45.98 -50.31
N ILE A 413 64.40 45.21 -50.90
CA ILE A 413 64.10 44.38 -52.06
C ILE A 413 63.02 43.32 -51.75
N LYS A 414 63.01 42.75 -50.53
CA LYS A 414 61.94 41.85 -50.09
C LYS A 414 60.61 42.56 -49.83
N SER A 415 60.62 43.82 -49.40
CA SER A 415 59.37 44.57 -49.17
C SER A 415 58.58 44.85 -50.46
N LEU A 416 59.27 44.88 -51.61
CA LEU A 416 58.64 44.99 -52.93
C LEU A 416 57.85 43.73 -53.36
N GLN A 417 57.82 42.69 -52.52
CA GLN A 417 57.04 41.47 -52.71
C GLN A 417 55.53 41.68 -52.46
N GLN A 418 55.15 42.72 -51.71
CA GLN A 418 53.78 42.94 -51.21
C GLN A 418 53.00 44.06 -51.93
N ALA A 419 53.54 44.62 -53.02
CA ALA A 419 52.96 45.74 -53.77
C ALA A 419 52.53 45.34 -55.19
#